data_AF-A0A2G6TPE1-F1
#
_entry.id   AF-A0A2G6TPE1-F1
#
_cell.length_a   1.000
_cell.length_b   1.000
_cell.length_c   1.000
_cell.angle_alpha   90.00
_cell.angle_beta   90.00
_cell.angle_gamma   90.00
#
_symmetry.space_group_name_H-M   'P 1'
#
loop_
_entity.id
_entity.type
_entity.pdbx_description
1 polymer ?
#
loop_
_entity_poly.entity_id
_entity_poly.type
_entity_poly.pdbx_seq_one_letter_code
_entity_poly.pdbx_strand_id
1 'polypeptide(L)'
;MNIPCILIPALVGLICGILGYLLGKMNSKGDDSLALSLQADLDACKANTRNLTAKIASLEADLAAKAKIAPSVQSFAAAAAPTILFDSALAATVYGKKIKENDLKIVEGIGPKIEALFNDAGIKTWYELSQASTEKLQSILDGGGENYAIHNPGTWAKQALLAYEGKWQELKDWQEGLLGGKE
;
A
#
# COMPACT_ATOMS: atom_id res chain seq x y z
N MET A 1 -77.86 21.12 13.19
CA MET A 1 -76.40 21.29 13.17
C MET A 1 -75.79 20.10 12.44
N ASN A 2 -74.98 20.36 11.42
CA ASN A 2 -74.61 19.39 10.39
C ASN A 2 -73.50 18.45 10.86
N ILE A 3 -73.90 17.33 11.47
CA ILE A 3 -73.07 16.19 11.85
C ILE A 3 -72.06 15.77 10.74
N PRO A 4 -72.40 15.75 9.43
CA PRO A 4 -71.42 15.38 8.39
C PRO A 4 -70.28 16.39 8.20
N CYS A 5 -70.44 17.67 8.57
CA CYS A 5 -69.40 18.70 8.38
C CYS A 5 -68.22 18.56 9.35
N ILE A 6 -68.41 17.90 10.49
CA ILE A 6 -67.35 17.67 11.50
C ILE A 6 -66.72 16.28 11.34
N LEU A 7 -67.52 15.30 10.89
CA LEU A 7 -67.07 13.92 10.74
C LEU A 7 -66.03 13.75 9.62
N ILE A 8 -66.19 14.46 8.50
CA ILE A 8 -65.29 14.33 7.34
C ILE A 8 -63.87 14.86 7.65
N PRO A 9 -63.68 16.07 8.23
CA PRO A 9 -62.34 16.52 8.63
C PRO A 9 -61.67 15.63 9.69
N ALA A 10 -62.45 15.07 10.63
CA ALA A 10 -61.92 14.18 11.66
C ALA A 10 -61.39 12.87 11.07
N LEU A 11 -62.11 12.28 10.10
CA LEU A 11 -61.67 11.09 9.38
C LEU A 11 -60.41 11.34 8.54
N VAL A 12 -60.35 12.46 7.83
CA VAL A 12 -59.17 12.84 7.03
C VAL A 12 -57.95 13.06 7.92
N GLY A 13 -58.11 13.73 9.06
CA GLY A 13 -57.04 13.92 10.05
C GLY A 13 -56.50 12.60 10.60
N LEU A 14 -57.39 11.65 10.90
CA LEU A 14 -57.01 10.32 11.38
C LEU A 14 -56.24 9.52 10.31
N ILE A 15 -56.70 9.56 9.06
CA ILE A 15 -56.02 8.90 7.93
C ILE A 15 -54.64 9.51 7.68
N CYS A 16 -54.52 10.84 7.66
CA CYS A 16 -53.24 11.53 7.51
C CYS A 16 -52.28 11.23 8.66
N GLY A 17 -52.77 11.15 9.91
CA GLY A 17 -51.96 10.79 11.07
C GLY A 17 -51.40 9.37 11.00
N ILE A 18 -52.23 8.41 10.58
CA ILE A 18 -51.80 7.01 10.40
C ILE A 18 -50.78 6.89 9.26
N LEU A 19 -51.05 7.56 8.12
CA LEU A 19 -50.13 7.55 6.98
C LEU A 19 -48.79 8.22 7.33
N GLY A 20 -48.80 9.35 8.02
CA GLY A 20 -47.59 10.03 8.48
C GLY A 20 -46.77 9.17 9.44
N TYR A 21 -47.42 8.48 10.38
CA TYR A 21 -46.76 7.55 11.30
C TYR A 21 -46.11 6.35 10.57
N LEU A 22 -46.82 5.78 9.59
CA LEU A 22 -46.30 4.66 8.80
C LEU A 22 -45.13 5.09 7.90
N LEU A 23 -45.22 6.25 7.25
CA LEU A 23 -44.14 6.79 6.41
C LEU A 23 -42.88 7.09 7.24
N GLY A 24 -43.03 7.73 8.41
CA GLY A 24 -41.91 7.99 9.31
C GLY A 24 -41.23 6.71 9.79
N LYS A 25 -42.02 5.70 10.19
CA LYS A 25 -41.52 4.41 10.66
C LYS A 25 -40.75 3.62 9.59
N MET A 26 -41.15 3.75 8.33
CA MET A 26 -40.44 3.10 7.21
C MET A 26 -39.09 3.77 6.91
N ASN A 27 -38.98 5.09 7.10
CA ASN A 27 -37.72 5.82 6.89
C ASN A 27 -36.70 5.56 8.00
N SER A 28 -37.12 5.50 9.26
CA SER A 28 -36.21 5.23 10.40
C SER A 28 -35.53 3.86 10.32
N LYS A 29 -36.14 2.89 9.64
CA LYS A 29 -35.58 1.53 9.49
C LYS A 29 -34.39 1.46 8.51
N GLY A 30 -34.28 2.42 7.59
CA GLY A 30 -33.11 2.55 6.70
C GLY A 30 -31.90 3.16 7.41
N ASP A 31 -32.14 4.14 8.28
CA ASP A 31 -31.10 4.86 9.01
C ASP A 31 -30.37 3.96 10.03
N ASP A 32 -31.10 3.08 10.72
CA ASP A 32 -30.53 2.10 11.65
C ASP A 32 -29.60 1.10 10.95
N SER A 33 -29.95 0.67 9.73
CA SER A 33 -29.14 -0.26 8.94
C SER A 33 -27.83 0.39 8.46
N LEU A 34 -27.89 1.66 8.10
CA LEU A 34 -26.71 2.42 7.68
C LEU A 34 -25.78 2.68 8.88
N ALA A 35 -26.33 3.07 10.03
CA ALA A 35 -25.57 3.25 11.26
C ALA A 35 -24.87 1.96 11.70
N LEU A 36 -25.53 0.80 11.59
CA LEU A 36 -24.94 -0.51 11.87
C LEU A 36 -23.77 -0.85 10.93
N SER A 37 -23.91 -0.57 9.63
CA SER A 37 -22.84 -0.80 8.65
C SER A 37 -21.61 0.10 8.90
N LEU A 38 -21.84 1.39 9.17
CA LEU A 38 -20.80 2.36 9.50
C LEU A 38 -20.08 2.00 10.80
N GLN A 39 -20.81 1.49 11.79
CA GLN A 39 -20.23 1.02 13.04
C GLN A 39 -19.33 -0.21 12.82
N ALA A 40 -19.75 -1.15 11.99
CA ALA A 40 -18.95 -2.32 11.63
C ALA A 40 -17.64 -1.94 10.91
N ASP A 41 -17.70 -0.99 9.98
CA ASP A 41 -16.52 -0.50 9.26
C ASP A 41 -15.54 0.24 10.18
N LEU A 42 -16.05 1.03 11.13
CA LEU A 42 -15.24 1.69 12.15
C LEU A 42 -14.50 0.69 13.05
N ASP A 43 -15.18 -0.38 13.45
CA ASP A 43 -14.59 -1.41 14.31
C ASP A 43 -13.55 -2.24 13.55
N ALA A 44 -13.78 -2.52 12.25
CA ALA A 44 -12.80 -3.14 11.38
C ALA A 44 -11.54 -2.25 11.18
N CYS A 45 -11.72 -0.93 10.99
CA CYS A 45 -10.61 0.01 10.87
C CYS A 45 -9.78 0.11 12.16
N LYS A 46 -10.44 0.16 13.32
CA LYS A 46 -9.79 0.14 14.63
C LYS A 46 -9.03 -1.16 14.87
N ALA A 47 -9.61 -2.30 14.47
CA ALA A 47 -8.95 -3.60 14.58
C ALA A 47 -7.67 -3.67 13.72
N ASN A 48 -7.73 -3.18 12.48
CA ASN A 48 -6.56 -3.07 11.61
C ASN A 48 -5.50 -2.15 12.20
N THR A 49 -5.89 -0.97 12.68
CA THR A 49 -4.96 -0.03 13.34
C THR A 49 -4.25 -0.70 14.52
N ARG A 50 -4.99 -1.39 15.39
CA ARG A 50 -4.41 -2.16 16.51
C ARG A 50 -3.48 -3.26 16.05
N ASN A 51 -3.83 -3.99 14.99
CA ASN A 51 -2.98 -5.04 14.43
C ASN A 51 -1.66 -4.46 13.90
N LEU A 52 -1.72 -3.35 13.18
CA LEU A 52 -0.53 -2.66 12.67
C LEU A 52 0.32 -2.12 13.84
N THR A 53 -0.28 -1.47 14.84
CA THR A 53 0.46 -0.99 16.02
C THR A 53 1.10 -2.13 16.80
N ALA A 54 0.43 -3.29 16.93
CA ALA A 54 1.01 -4.47 17.58
C ALA A 54 2.18 -5.05 16.77
N LYS A 55 2.08 -5.08 15.44
CA LYS A 55 3.18 -5.49 14.55
C LYS A 55 4.37 -4.54 14.63
N ILE A 56 4.13 -3.23 14.70
CA ILE A 56 5.18 -2.23 14.89
C ILE A 56 5.89 -2.48 16.23
N ALA A 57 5.14 -2.64 17.33
CA ALA A 57 5.71 -2.92 18.63
C ALA A 57 6.49 -4.25 18.69
N SER A 58 6.01 -5.31 18.01
CA SER A 58 6.75 -6.58 17.94
C SER A 58 8.04 -6.45 17.13
N LEU A 59 7.99 -5.73 16.01
CA LEU A 59 9.18 -5.49 15.18
C LEU A 59 10.21 -4.61 15.89
N GLU A 60 9.77 -3.59 16.63
CA GLU A 60 10.64 -2.75 17.46
C GLU A 60 11.27 -3.56 18.61
N ALA A 61 10.52 -4.48 19.22
CA ALA A 61 11.04 -5.38 20.25
C ALA A 61 12.07 -6.38 19.68
N ASP A 62 11.82 -6.93 18.50
CA ASP A 62 12.76 -7.79 17.79
C ASP A 62 14.03 -7.03 17.38
N LEU A 63 13.89 -5.77 16.94
CA LEU A 63 15.02 -4.89 16.64
C LEU A 63 15.84 -4.59 17.90
N ALA A 64 15.18 -4.29 19.02
CA ALA A 64 15.80 -4.00 20.30
C ALA A 64 16.46 -5.24 20.92
N ALA A 65 15.89 -6.43 20.73
CA ALA A 65 16.49 -7.69 21.15
C ALA A 65 17.73 -8.02 20.31
N LYS A 66 17.69 -7.75 19.00
CA LYS A 66 18.85 -7.89 18.11
C LYS A 66 19.95 -6.86 18.40
N ALA A 67 19.60 -5.69 18.92
CA ALA A 67 20.54 -4.65 19.36
C ALA A 67 21.22 -4.94 20.74
N LYS A 68 20.73 -5.92 21.52
CA LYS A 68 21.29 -6.25 22.85
C LYS A 68 22.31 -7.40 22.85
N ILE A 69 22.59 -8.01 21.70
CA ILE A 69 23.71 -8.96 21.54
C ILE A 69 24.87 -8.24 20.84
N ALA A 70 25.55 -7.37 21.60
CA ALA A 70 27.00 -7.09 21.54
C ALA A 70 27.31 -5.70 22.13
N PRO A 71 28.03 -5.60 23.26
CA PRO A 71 28.86 -4.45 23.55
C PRO A 71 30.32 -4.84 23.24
N SER A 72 30.89 -4.33 22.15
CA SER A 72 32.30 -3.92 22.16
C SER A 72 32.60 -3.06 20.94
N VAL A 73 33.30 -1.97 21.23
CA VAL A 73 33.71 -0.93 20.30
C VAL A 73 34.67 -1.50 19.27
N GLN A 74 34.31 -1.49 17.98
CA GLN A 74 35.29 -1.48 16.90
C GLN A 74 34.68 -0.95 15.60
N SER A 75 35.14 0.25 15.24
CA SER A 75 35.25 0.81 13.90
C SER A 75 33.97 0.94 13.05
N PHE A 76 33.72 2.16 12.58
CA PHE A 76 33.05 2.38 11.30
C PHE A 76 33.77 1.59 10.21
N ALA A 77 33.29 0.38 9.94
CA ALA A 77 33.50 -0.32 8.71
C ALA A 77 32.10 -0.80 8.32
N ALA A 78 31.58 -0.23 7.24
CA ALA A 78 30.35 -0.68 6.61
C ALA A 78 30.38 -2.21 6.58
N ALA A 79 29.43 -2.84 7.27
CA ALA A 79 29.22 -4.27 7.17
C ALA A 79 28.92 -4.54 5.70
N ALA A 80 29.94 -4.99 4.96
CA ALA A 80 29.79 -5.44 3.61
C ALA A 80 28.79 -6.60 3.68
N ALA A 81 27.57 -6.34 3.21
CA ALA A 81 26.58 -7.35 2.97
C ALA A 81 27.23 -8.50 2.18
N PRO A 82 26.78 -9.75 2.37
CA PRO A 82 27.25 -10.85 1.53
C PRO A 82 27.03 -10.44 0.07
N THR A 83 28.13 -10.25 -0.67
CA THR A 83 28.10 -9.98 -2.10
C THR A 83 27.62 -11.25 -2.77
N ILE A 84 26.31 -11.34 -2.97
CA ILE A 84 25.71 -12.34 -3.85
C ILE A 84 26.21 -11.99 -5.25
N LEU A 85 27.00 -12.88 -5.86
CA LEU A 85 27.52 -12.66 -7.20
C LEU A 85 26.37 -12.73 -8.20
N PHE A 86 26.27 -11.72 -9.07
CA PHE A 86 25.27 -11.68 -10.13
C PHE A 86 25.48 -12.81 -11.15
N ASP A 87 24.51 -13.71 -11.25
CA ASP A 87 24.45 -14.73 -12.31
C ASP A 87 23.68 -14.19 -13.53
N SER A 88 24.43 -13.68 -14.51
CA SER A 88 23.86 -13.17 -15.75
C SER A 88 23.22 -14.24 -16.64
N ALA A 89 23.62 -15.51 -16.51
CA ALA A 89 23.08 -16.61 -17.32
C ALA A 89 21.70 -17.04 -16.82
N LEU A 90 21.51 -17.09 -15.50
CA LEU A 90 20.20 -17.34 -14.89
C LEU A 90 19.21 -16.23 -15.30
N ALA A 91 19.62 -14.97 -15.14
CA ALA A 91 18.80 -13.82 -15.50
C ALA A 91 18.37 -13.86 -16.99
N ALA A 92 19.31 -14.19 -17.88
CA ALA A 92 19.04 -14.29 -19.31
C ALA A 92 18.12 -15.47 -19.67
N THR A 93 18.21 -16.59 -18.95
CA THR A 93 17.34 -17.76 -19.17
C THR A 93 15.89 -17.43 -18.84
N VAL A 94 15.65 -16.66 -17.76
CA VAL A 94 14.29 -16.31 -17.32
C VAL A 94 13.65 -15.23 -18.19
N TYR A 95 14.41 -14.18 -18.54
CA TYR A 95 13.89 -13.02 -19.29
C TYR A 95 14.09 -13.11 -20.81
N GLY A 96 14.84 -14.10 -21.30
CA GLY A 96 15.16 -14.25 -22.72
C GLY A 96 16.04 -13.12 -23.29
N LYS A 97 16.61 -12.27 -22.43
CA LYS A 97 17.45 -11.12 -22.82
C LYS A 97 18.63 -10.98 -21.85
N LYS A 98 19.73 -10.43 -22.35
CA LYS A 98 20.89 -10.14 -21.50
C LYS A 98 20.54 -9.00 -20.53
N ILE A 99 20.63 -9.29 -19.23
CA ILE A 99 20.47 -8.32 -18.16
C ILE A 99 21.87 -7.88 -17.72
N LYS A 100 22.08 -6.57 -17.62
CA LYS A 100 23.30 -6.00 -17.06
C LYS A 100 23.13 -5.95 -15.54
N GLU A 101 24.20 -6.25 -14.82
CA GLU A 101 24.23 -6.10 -13.37
C GLU A 101 23.81 -4.68 -12.97
N ASN A 102 22.93 -4.56 -11.98
CA ASN A 102 22.40 -3.29 -11.48
C ASN A 102 21.64 -2.45 -12.51
N ASP A 103 21.12 -3.06 -13.58
CA ASP A 103 20.17 -2.41 -14.48
C ASP A 103 18.82 -2.24 -13.76
N LEU A 104 18.49 -1.01 -13.34
CA LEU A 104 17.29 -0.73 -12.55
C LEU A 104 16.02 -0.85 -13.39
N LYS A 105 16.11 -0.84 -14.73
CA LYS A 105 14.96 -1.00 -15.63
C LYS A 105 14.40 -2.43 -15.62
N ILE A 106 15.03 -3.35 -14.89
CA ILE A 106 14.40 -4.65 -14.61
C ILE A 106 13.21 -4.52 -13.66
N VAL A 107 13.15 -3.44 -12.88
CA VAL A 107 12.02 -3.12 -12.00
C VAL A 107 10.90 -2.48 -12.82
N GLU A 108 9.71 -3.03 -12.70
CA GLU A 108 8.53 -2.55 -13.40
C GLU A 108 8.18 -1.11 -12.97
N GLY A 109 7.97 -0.24 -13.97
CA GLY A 109 7.74 1.18 -13.75
C GLY A 109 9.00 2.04 -13.75
N ILE A 110 10.20 1.45 -13.68
CA ILE A 110 11.46 2.19 -13.85
C ILE A 110 11.89 2.16 -15.32
N GLY A 111 11.67 3.28 -16.01
CA GLY A 111 12.19 3.51 -17.36
C GLY A 111 13.59 4.17 -17.37
N PRO A 112 14.22 4.35 -18.55
CA PRO A 112 15.56 4.93 -18.68
C PRO A 112 15.72 6.31 -18.01
N LYS A 113 14.66 7.14 -18.02
CA LYS A 113 14.69 8.47 -17.39
C LYS A 113 14.64 8.41 -15.87
N ILE A 114 13.88 7.47 -15.31
CA ILE A 114 13.76 7.25 -13.86
C ILE A 114 15.04 6.61 -13.33
N GLU A 115 15.60 5.64 -14.06
CA GLU A 115 16.92 5.08 -13.77
C GLU A 115 17.99 6.18 -13.71
N ALA A 116 18.03 7.10 -14.69
CA ALA A 116 18.94 8.23 -14.67
C ALA A 116 18.73 9.13 -13.44
N LEU A 117 17.48 9.47 -13.11
CA LEU A 117 17.14 10.29 -11.94
C LEU A 117 17.61 9.64 -10.63
N PHE A 118 17.43 8.33 -10.47
CA PHE A 118 17.92 7.61 -9.29
C PHE A 118 19.43 7.52 -9.23
N ASN A 119 20.09 7.28 -10.37
CA ASN A 119 21.55 7.26 -10.44
C ASN A 119 22.16 8.60 -10.02
N ASP A 120 21.55 9.72 -10.44
CA ASP A 120 21.95 11.08 -10.05
C ASP A 120 21.71 11.33 -8.56
N ALA A 121 20.65 10.74 -7.99
CA ALA A 121 20.37 10.75 -6.56
C ALA A 121 21.21 9.74 -5.74
N GLY A 122 22.13 9.02 -6.38
CA GLY A 122 23.06 8.08 -5.72
C GLY A 122 22.51 6.68 -5.49
N ILE A 123 21.37 6.32 -6.07
CA ILE A 123 20.82 4.95 -6.07
C ILE A 123 21.19 4.32 -7.41
N LYS A 124 22.25 3.50 -7.43
CA LYS A 124 22.85 2.94 -8.65
C LYS A 124 22.79 1.42 -8.72
N THR A 125 22.45 0.77 -7.61
CA THR A 125 22.43 -0.69 -7.49
C THR A 125 21.07 -1.19 -7.07
N TRP A 126 20.77 -2.46 -7.40
CA TRP A 126 19.55 -3.11 -6.92
C TRP A 126 19.48 -3.12 -5.39
N TYR A 127 20.62 -3.28 -4.73
CA TYR A 127 20.72 -3.22 -3.27
C TYR A 127 20.38 -1.83 -2.72
N GLU A 128 20.98 -0.76 -3.26
CA GLU A 128 20.65 0.60 -2.81
C GLU A 128 19.17 0.93 -3.02
N LEU A 129 18.59 0.47 -4.13
CA LEU A 129 17.17 0.65 -4.42
C LEU A 129 16.30 -0.17 -3.46
N SER A 130 16.69 -1.39 -3.08
CA SER A 130 15.95 -2.23 -2.13
C SER A 130 15.97 -1.69 -0.71
N GLN A 131 17.02 -0.96 -0.34
CA GLN A 131 17.16 -0.34 0.97
C GLN A 131 16.48 1.03 1.06
N ALA A 132 16.04 1.61 -0.06
CA ALA A 132 15.36 2.89 -0.07
C ALA A 132 13.90 2.74 0.38
N SER A 133 13.44 3.67 1.23
CA SER A 133 12.02 3.72 1.60
C SER A 133 11.18 4.31 0.46
N THR A 134 9.91 3.93 0.41
CA THR A 134 8.96 4.45 -0.60
C THR A 134 8.91 5.97 -0.57
N GLU A 135 8.98 6.59 0.61
CA GLU A 135 8.97 8.04 0.78
C GLU A 135 10.21 8.69 0.18
N LYS A 136 11.39 8.07 0.36
CA LYS A 136 12.64 8.55 -0.26
C LYS A 136 12.55 8.47 -1.78
N LEU A 137 12.04 7.37 -2.31
CA LEU A 137 11.89 7.18 -3.75
C LEU A 137 10.89 8.19 -4.34
N GLN A 138 9.76 8.41 -3.67
CA GLN A 138 8.78 9.42 -4.06
C GLN A 138 9.40 10.83 -4.03
N SER A 139 10.15 11.17 -2.98
CA SER A 139 10.79 12.48 -2.88
C SER A 139 11.77 12.76 -4.03
N ILE A 140 12.48 11.73 -4.49
CA ILE A 140 13.37 11.83 -5.66
C ILE A 140 12.55 12.05 -6.94
N LEU A 141 11.45 11.32 -7.14
CA LEU A 141 10.55 11.49 -8.28
C LEU A 141 9.95 12.90 -8.32
N ASP A 142 9.48 13.40 -7.18
CA ASP A 142 8.89 14.73 -7.05
C ASP A 142 9.92 15.82 -7.40
N GLY A 143 11.19 15.63 -6.98
CA GLY A 143 12.30 16.51 -7.33
C GLY A 143 12.66 16.51 -8.82
N GLY A 144 12.32 15.44 -9.56
CA GLY A 144 12.50 15.36 -11.01
C GLY A 144 11.45 16.14 -11.82
N GLY A 145 10.32 16.50 -11.21
CA GLY A 145 9.22 17.24 -11.82
C GLY A 145 7.93 16.41 -12.01
N GLU A 146 6.82 17.09 -12.34
CA GLU A 146 5.46 16.52 -12.36
C GLU A 146 5.31 15.26 -13.22
N ASN A 147 6.07 15.16 -14.32
CA ASN A 147 6.05 14.00 -15.21
C ASN A 147 6.54 12.70 -14.54
N TYR A 148 7.33 12.81 -13.46
CA TYR A 148 7.84 11.66 -12.71
C TYR A 148 6.97 11.33 -11.50
N ALA A 149 6.33 12.34 -10.90
CA ALA A 149 5.49 12.20 -9.70
C ALA A 149 4.26 11.30 -9.92
N ILE A 150 3.83 11.08 -11.16
CA ILE A 150 2.71 10.18 -11.50
C ILE A 150 3.05 8.68 -11.31
N HIS A 151 4.32 8.33 -11.19
CA HIS A 151 4.76 6.94 -10.97
C HIS A 151 4.61 6.55 -9.50
N ASN A 152 4.31 5.27 -9.25
CA ASN A 152 4.17 4.74 -7.90
C ASN A 152 5.40 3.86 -7.55
N PRO A 153 6.25 4.28 -6.60
CA PRO A 153 7.43 3.51 -6.21
C PRO A 153 7.16 2.37 -5.21
N GLY A 154 5.92 2.12 -4.80
CA GLY A 154 5.58 1.23 -3.68
C GLY A 154 6.05 -0.22 -3.80
N THR A 155 6.26 -0.72 -5.02
CA THR A 155 6.75 -2.09 -5.28
C THR A 155 8.24 -2.14 -5.64
N TRP A 156 8.89 -0.99 -5.91
CA TRP A 156 10.22 -0.94 -6.51
C TRP A 156 11.30 -1.52 -5.61
N ALA A 157 11.29 -1.19 -4.32
CA ALA A 157 12.29 -1.68 -3.37
C ALA A 157 12.26 -3.22 -3.24
N LYS A 158 11.06 -3.82 -3.21
CA LYS A 158 10.89 -5.27 -3.16
C LYS A 158 11.33 -5.95 -4.46
N GLN A 159 10.99 -5.38 -5.62
CA GLN A 159 11.42 -5.94 -6.91
C GLN A 159 12.95 -5.87 -7.05
N ALA A 160 13.55 -4.77 -6.62
CA ALA A 160 15.00 -4.61 -6.58
C ALA A 160 15.67 -5.62 -5.64
N LEU A 161 15.04 -5.95 -4.51
CA LEU A 161 15.55 -6.98 -3.61
C LEU A 161 15.60 -8.36 -4.29
N LEU A 162 14.53 -8.75 -4.99
CA LEU A 162 14.51 -10.02 -5.72
C LEU A 162 15.57 -10.07 -6.83
N ALA A 163 15.80 -8.94 -7.54
CA ALA A 163 16.85 -8.82 -8.52
C ALA A 163 18.25 -8.94 -7.88
N TYR A 164 18.48 -8.27 -6.74
CA TYR A 164 19.72 -8.35 -5.97
C TYR A 164 20.00 -9.78 -5.47
N GLU A 165 18.97 -10.49 -5.01
CA GLU A 165 19.07 -11.86 -4.53
C GLU A 165 19.16 -12.91 -5.66
N GLY A 166 19.07 -12.48 -6.93
CA GLY A 166 19.11 -13.38 -8.09
C GLY A 166 17.86 -14.25 -8.24
N LYS A 167 16.76 -13.89 -7.59
CA LYS A 167 15.47 -14.60 -7.63
C LYS A 167 14.68 -14.23 -8.89
N TRP A 168 15.29 -14.48 -10.04
CA TRP A 168 14.81 -14.00 -11.35
C TRP A 168 13.43 -14.55 -11.72
N GLN A 169 13.16 -15.83 -11.44
CA GLN A 169 11.87 -16.44 -11.74
C GLN A 169 10.76 -15.87 -10.85
N GLU A 170 11.01 -15.75 -9.54
CA GLU A 170 10.05 -15.15 -8.60
C GLU A 170 9.76 -13.69 -8.96
N LEU A 171 10.78 -12.91 -9.34
CA LEU A 171 10.59 -11.55 -9.82
C LEU A 171 9.71 -11.51 -11.07
N LYS A 172 9.97 -12.38 -12.05
CA LYS A 172 9.20 -12.44 -13.29
C LYS A 172 7.76 -12.84 -13.04
N ASP A 173 7.52 -13.88 -12.26
CA ASP A 173 6.17 -14.36 -11.92
C ASP A 173 5.38 -13.28 -11.18
N TRP A 174 6.05 -12.55 -10.27
CA TRP A 174 5.42 -11.44 -9.58
C TRP A 174 5.05 -10.30 -10.54
N GLN A 175 5.93 -9.93 -11.46
CA GLN A 175 5.67 -8.91 -12.48
C GLN A 175 4.55 -9.30 -13.45
N GLU A 176 4.46 -10.57 -13.86
CA GLU A 176 3.38 -11.06 -14.72
C GLU A 176 2.01 -11.04 -14.02
N GLY A 177 2.00 -11.11 -12.68
CA GLY A 177 0.80 -10.97 -11.86
C GLY A 177 0.40 -9.52 -11.55
N LEU A 178 1.25 -8.53 -11.83
CA LEU A 178 0.98 -7.12 -11.55
C LEU A 178 0.28 -6.44 -12.73
N LEU A 179 -0.72 -5.60 -12.45
CA LEU A 179 -1.32 -4.71 -13.44
C LEU A 179 -0.51 -3.40 -13.51
N GLY A 180 0.69 -3.42 -14.09
CA GLY A 180 1.49 -2.20 -14.22
C GLY A 180 2.17 -1.76 -12.91
N GLY A 181 2.62 -2.70 -12.08
CA GLY A 181 3.31 -2.42 -10.82
C GLY A 181 2.42 -2.13 -9.60
N LYS A 182 1.11 -2.36 -9.71
CA LYS A 182 0.13 -2.22 -8.60
C LYS A 182 -0.47 -3.58 -8.23
N GLU A 183 -0.51 -3.88 -6.93
CA GLU A 183 -1.34 -4.94 -6.35
C GLU A 183 -2.82 -4.53 -6.35
#